data_AF-A0A075WGQ6-F1
#
_entry.id   AF-A0A075WGQ6-F1
#
_cell.length_a   1.000
_cell.length_b   1.000
_cell.length_c   1.000
_cell.angle_alpha   90.00
_cell.angle_beta   90.00
_cell.angle_gamma   90.00
#
_symmetry.space_group_name_H-M   'P 1'
#
loop_
_entity.id
_entity.type
_entity.pdbx_description
1 polymer ?
#
loop_
_entity_poly.entity_id
_entity_poly.type
_entity_poly.pdbx_seq_one_letter_code
_entity_poly.pdbx_strand_id
1 'polypeptide(L)'
;MHMLREVGYKVSAGVVNILDSDWENAVELGEVVDEAPFSPISDSSHQKNIEMIEKSDAVVLANLSVGKGNYRNLLAALHAANLGKLVVVDRTPFKERNFAGKEAEELYIKILEKAVVVKREEEVLDAVRKLLG
;
A
#
# COMPACT_ATOMS: atom_id res chain seq x y z
N MET A 1 9.53 -3.45 3.96
CA MET A 1 9.63 -4.81 3.39
C MET A 1 10.67 -5.68 4.12
N HIS A 2 11.89 -5.17 4.38
CA HIS A 2 12.96 -5.92 5.09
C HIS A 2 12.51 -6.59 6.39
N MET A 3 11.89 -5.84 7.31
CA MET A 3 11.43 -6.36 8.61
C MET A 3 10.49 -7.57 8.48
N LEU A 4 9.56 -7.56 7.52
CA LEU A 4 8.64 -8.67 7.29
C LEU A 4 9.35 -9.89 6.68
N ARG A 5 10.29 -9.65 5.76
CA ARG A 5 11.10 -10.72 5.16
C ARG A 5 12.01 -11.39 6.18
N GLU A 6 12.66 -10.62 7.05
CA GLU A 6 13.58 -11.12 8.08
C GLU A 6 12.90 -12.07 9.06
N VAL A 7 11.62 -11.89 9.32
CA VAL A 7 10.82 -12.77 10.19
C VAL A 7 10.09 -13.88 9.42
N GLY A 8 10.39 -14.06 8.13
CA GLY A 8 9.95 -15.20 7.32
C GLY A 8 8.71 -14.99 6.45
N TYR A 9 8.15 -13.78 6.36
CA TYR A 9 7.03 -13.52 5.44
C TYR A 9 7.49 -13.46 3.98
N LYS A 10 6.68 -14.04 3.08
CA LYS A 10 6.80 -13.78 1.65
C LYS A 10 6.20 -12.39 1.37
N VAL A 11 7.02 -11.49 0.84
CA VAL A 11 6.62 -10.11 0.55
C VAL A 11 6.50 -9.87 -0.95
N SER A 12 5.58 -9.00 -1.33
CA SER A 12 5.41 -8.45 -2.67
C SER A 12 5.14 -6.95 -2.57
N ALA A 13 5.25 -6.24 -3.68
CA ALA A 13 4.92 -4.81 -3.76
C ALA A 13 3.80 -4.58 -4.77
N GLY A 14 2.87 -3.69 -4.41
CA GLY A 14 1.84 -3.18 -5.33
C GLY A 14 2.43 -2.29 -6.41
N VAL A 15 1.60 -1.49 -7.07
CA VAL A 15 2.09 -0.66 -8.19
C VAL A 15 2.99 0.47 -7.68
N VAL A 16 4.27 0.40 -8.04
CA VAL A 16 5.29 1.41 -7.73
C VAL A 16 5.74 2.09 -9.02
N ASN A 17 5.84 3.42 -9.02
CA ASN A 17 6.43 4.14 -10.16
C ASN A 17 7.94 3.83 -10.22
N ILE A 18 8.45 3.49 -11.39
CA ILE A 18 9.85 3.04 -11.64
C ILE A 18 10.95 4.04 -11.18
N LEU A 19 10.59 5.29 -10.82
CA LEU A 19 11.54 6.32 -10.34
C LEU A 19 11.47 6.60 -8.83
N ASP A 20 10.69 5.81 -8.08
CA ASP A 20 10.72 5.87 -6.62
C ASP A 20 11.92 5.06 -6.10
N SER A 21 12.64 5.55 -5.09
CA SER A 21 13.72 4.78 -4.43
C SER A 21 13.22 3.47 -3.82
N ASP A 22 11.90 3.33 -3.70
CA ASP A 22 11.22 2.09 -3.30
C ASP A 22 11.22 1.01 -4.39
N TRP A 23 11.43 1.35 -5.67
CA TRP A 23 11.45 0.39 -6.77
C TRP A 23 12.66 -0.55 -6.71
N GLU A 24 13.87 -0.03 -6.46
CA GLU A 24 15.08 -0.85 -6.33
C GLU A 24 14.95 -1.85 -5.18
N ASN A 25 14.42 -1.40 -4.02
CA ASN A 25 14.18 -2.27 -2.87
C ASN A 25 13.05 -3.28 -3.10
N ALA A 26 11.98 -2.91 -3.80
CA ALA A 26 10.87 -3.82 -4.07
C ALA A 26 11.29 -4.96 -5.03
N VAL A 27 12.08 -4.64 -6.06
CA VAL A 27 12.60 -5.61 -7.03
C VAL A 27 13.58 -6.60 -6.40
N GLU A 28 14.41 -6.17 -5.44
CA GLU A 28 15.33 -7.07 -4.73
C GLU A 28 14.63 -7.97 -3.69
N LEU A 29 13.43 -7.60 -3.23
CA LEU A 29 12.78 -8.25 -2.08
C LEU A 29 11.55 -9.10 -2.42
N GLY A 30 10.94 -8.95 -3.61
CA GLY A 30 9.74 -9.71 -3.99
C GLY A 30 9.22 -9.47 -5.41
N GLU A 31 8.01 -9.97 -5.70
CA GLU A 31 7.28 -9.69 -6.94
C GLU A 31 6.74 -8.26 -6.93
N VAL A 32 6.90 -7.52 -8.03
CA VAL A 32 6.48 -6.13 -8.20
C VAL A 32 5.59 -6.02 -9.44
N VAL A 33 4.50 -5.24 -9.34
CA VAL A 33 3.75 -4.80 -10.52
C VAL A 33 4.30 -3.43 -10.93
N ASP A 34 4.98 -3.37 -12.07
CA ASP A 34 5.62 -2.16 -12.58
C ASP A 34 4.67 -1.33 -13.47
N GLU A 35 4.87 -0.01 -13.46
CA GLU A 35 4.19 0.93 -14.36
C GLU A 35 5.19 1.99 -14.85
N ALA A 36 5.00 2.46 -16.09
CA ALA A 36 5.88 3.46 -16.68
C ALA A 36 5.97 4.74 -15.83
N PRO A 37 7.16 5.38 -15.72
CA PRO A 37 7.32 6.60 -14.93
C PRO A 37 6.35 7.71 -15.37
N PHE A 38 5.81 8.44 -14.39
CA PHE A 38 4.93 9.61 -14.60
C PHE A 38 3.60 9.31 -15.32
N SER A 39 3.23 8.05 -15.49
CA SER A 39 1.94 7.65 -16.06
C SER A 39 0.96 7.26 -14.95
N PRO A 40 -0.35 7.49 -15.14
CA PRO A 40 -1.36 6.90 -14.27
C PRO A 40 -1.27 5.36 -14.30
N ILE A 41 -1.51 4.71 -13.17
CA ILE A 41 -1.61 3.25 -13.09
C ILE A 41 -2.63 2.76 -14.13
N SER A 42 -2.19 1.91 -15.07
CA SER A 42 -3.05 1.34 -16.10
C SER A 42 -4.12 0.42 -15.51
N ASP A 43 -5.18 0.14 -16.27
CA ASP A 43 -6.22 -0.81 -15.83
C ASP A 43 -5.64 -2.21 -15.60
N SER A 44 -4.70 -2.63 -16.45
CA SER A 44 -3.99 -3.91 -16.31
C SER A 44 -3.16 -4.00 -15.04
N SER A 45 -2.39 -2.96 -14.72
CA SER A 45 -1.56 -2.94 -13.51
C SER A 45 -2.41 -2.85 -12.26
N HIS A 46 -3.50 -2.08 -12.30
CA HIS A 46 -4.46 -2.03 -11.21
C HIS A 46 -5.10 -3.41 -10.97
N GLN A 47 -5.56 -4.09 -12.02
CA GLN A 47 -6.19 -5.41 -11.92
C GLN A 47 -5.23 -6.46 -11.35
N LYS A 48 -3.97 -6.49 -11.82
CA LYS A 48 -2.93 -7.37 -11.26
C LYS A 48 -2.71 -7.12 -9.76
N ASN A 49 -2.68 -5.85 -9.35
CA ASN A 49 -2.54 -5.49 -7.94
C ASN A 49 -3.74 -5.97 -7.10
N ILE A 50 -4.96 -5.87 -7.63
CA ILE A 50 -6.15 -6.43 -6.96
C ILE A 50 -6.04 -7.95 -6.80
N GLU A 51 -5.67 -8.67 -7.86
CA GLU A 51 -5.48 -10.13 -7.78
C GLU A 51 -4.40 -10.54 -6.76
N MET A 52 -3.34 -9.75 -6.63
CA MET A 52 -2.30 -9.96 -5.61
C MET A 52 -2.83 -9.71 -4.21
N ILE A 53 -3.62 -8.64 -4.00
CA ILE A 53 -4.26 -8.32 -2.72
C ILE A 53 -5.20 -9.46 -2.29
N GLU A 54 -6.00 -10.00 -3.21
CA GLU A 54 -6.93 -11.08 -2.91
C GLU A 54 -6.20 -12.35 -2.43
N LYS A 55 -5.04 -12.66 -3.03
CA LYS A 55 -4.18 -13.80 -2.67
C LYS A 55 -3.32 -13.58 -1.42
N SER A 56 -3.16 -12.33 -0.97
CA SER A 56 -2.32 -11.99 0.18
C SER A 56 -3.07 -12.21 1.49
N ASP A 57 -2.37 -12.61 2.54
CA ASP A 57 -2.96 -12.76 3.87
C ASP A 57 -3.11 -11.39 4.58
N ALA A 58 -2.17 -10.48 4.33
CA ALA A 58 -2.18 -9.11 4.84
C ALA A 58 -1.63 -8.14 3.78
N VAL A 59 -2.06 -6.89 3.84
CA VAL A 59 -1.63 -5.79 2.98
C VAL A 59 -1.19 -4.62 3.85
N VAL A 60 -0.10 -3.96 3.48
CA VAL A 60 0.39 -2.77 4.20
C VAL A 60 0.39 -1.56 3.26
N LEU A 61 -0.33 -0.51 3.64
CA LEU A 61 -0.21 0.81 3.02
C LEU A 61 0.82 1.63 3.80
N ALA A 62 1.97 1.88 3.19
CA ALA A 62 3.03 2.70 3.76
C ALA A 62 2.60 4.18 3.90
N ASN A 63 3.40 4.98 4.62
CA ASN A 63 3.20 6.42 4.81
C ASN A 63 3.54 7.21 3.52
N LEU A 64 2.79 6.95 2.45
CA LEU A 64 3.08 7.39 1.09
C LEU A 64 2.52 8.78 0.78
N SER A 65 3.17 9.49 -0.15
CA SER A 65 2.63 10.71 -0.77
C SER A 65 1.76 10.36 -1.99
N VAL A 66 0.51 10.77 -1.97
CA VAL A 66 -0.47 10.43 -3.01
C VAL A 66 -0.63 11.60 -3.98
N GLY A 67 -0.31 11.38 -5.25
CA GLY A 67 -0.62 12.26 -6.37
C GLY A 67 -1.54 11.59 -7.39
N LYS A 68 -1.79 12.25 -8.51
CA LYS A 68 -2.64 11.70 -9.59
C LYS A 68 -2.14 10.36 -10.12
N GLY A 69 -0.82 10.19 -10.22
CA GLY A 69 -0.18 8.98 -10.77
C GLY A 69 -0.42 7.72 -9.94
N ASN A 70 -0.47 7.83 -8.61
CA ASN A 70 -0.63 6.69 -7.69
C ASN A 70 -1.99 6.68 -6.97
N TYR A 71 -2.95 7.51 -7.39
CA TYR A 71 -4.30 7.56 -6.79
C TYR A 71 -4.97 6.17 -6.74
N ARG A 72 -4.78 5.34 -7.76
CA ARG A 72 -5.36 3.98 -7.81
C ARG A 72 -4.81 3.03 -6.74
N ASN A 73 -3.68 3.35 -6.10
CA ASN A 73 -3.23 2.61 -4.92
C ASN A 73 -4.15 2.83 -3.72
N LEU A 74 -4.81 3.99 -3.60
CA LEU A 74 -5.85 4.17 -2.57
C LEU A 74 -7.09 3.34 -2.87
N LEU A 75 -7.47 3.17 -4.13
CA LEU A 75 -8.58 2.28 -4.51
C LEU A 75 -8.24 0.82 -4.16
N ALA A 76 -7.03 0.39 -4.46
CA ALA A 76 -6.53 -0.94 -4.10
C ALA A 76 -6.46 -1.12 -2.57
N ALA A 77 -6.00 -0.11 -1.84
CA ALA A 77 -6.00 -0.13 -0.38
C ALA A 77 -7.42 -0.21 0.19
N LEU A 78 -8.38 0.55 -0.34
CA LEU A 78 -9.78 0.44 0.08
C LEU A 78 -10.33 -0.98 -0.17
N HIS A 79 -9.98 -1.60 -1.30
CA HIS A 79 -10.34 -2.98 -1.56
C HIS A 79 -9.75 -3.93 -0.50
N ALA A 80 -8.46 -3.83 -0.18
CA ALA A 80 -7.83 -4.60 0.89
C ALA A 80 -8.48 -4.37 2.27
N ALA A 81 -8.87 -3.12 2.58
CA ALA A 81 -9.56 -2.78 3.82
C ALA A 81 -10.95 -3.40 3.88
N ASN A 82 -11.68 -3.45 2.76
CA ASN A 82 -12.97 -4.14 2.67
C ASN A 82 -12.86 -5.66 2.88
N LEU A 83 -11.70 -6.25 2.54
CA LEU A 83 -11.40 -7.66 2.84
C LEU A 83 -10.93 -7.89 4.29
N GLY A 84 -10.76 -6.84 5.10
CA GLY A 84 -10.23 -6.93 6.46
C GLY A 84 -8.72 -7.23 6.52
N LYS A 85 -7.98 -6.98 5.44
CA LYS A 85 -6.57 -7.36 5.30
C LYS A 85 -5.58 -6.20 5.46
N LEU A 86 -6.06 -4.97 5.63
CA LEU A 86 -5.21 -3.78 5.51
C LEU A 86 -4.66 -3.28 6.85
N VAL A 87 -3.34 -3.07 6.89
CA VAL A 87 -2.62 -2.25 7.85
C VAL A 87 -2.20 -0.94 7.19
N VAL A 88 -2.42 0.20 7.86
CA VAL A 88 -2.02 1.53 7.36
C VAL A 88 -1.01 2.17 8.30
N VAL A 89 0.10 2.65 7.75
CA VAL A 89 1.07 3.49 8.48
C VAL A 89 0.70 4.96 8.30
N ASP A 90 0.01 5.52 9.29
CA ASP A 90 -0.50 6.90 9.28
C ASP A 90 0.38 7.82 10.15
N ARG A 91 1.67 7.90 9.80
CA ARG A 91 2.69 8.66 10.53
C ARG A 91 2.56 10.17 10.30
N THR A 92 2.45 10.56 9.05
CA THR A 92 2.34 11.96 8.63
C THR A 92 0.87 12.26 8.29
N PRO A 93 0.30 13.39 8.75
CA PRO A 93 -1.07 13.77 8.42
C PRO A 93 -1.33 13.69 6.92
N PHE A 94 -2.41 13.00 6.52
CA PHE A 94 -2.67 12.75 5.10
C PHE A 94 -2.73 14.02 4.26
N LYS A 95 -3.24 15.12 4.83
CA LYS A 95 -3.29 16.44 4.19
C LYS A 95 -1.92 16.95 3.72
N GLU A 96 -0.84 16.64 4.43
CA GLU A 96 0.53 17.06 4.07
C GLU A 96 1.13 16.22 2.94
N ARG A 97 0.55 15.05 2.68
CA ARG A 97 1.00 14.07 1.68
C ARG A 97 -0.08 13.76 0.64
N ASN A 98 -1.08 14.64 0.52
CA ASN A 98 -2.15 14.55 -0.45
C ASN A 98 -1.99 15.63 -1.53
N PHE A 99 -1.58 15.20 -2.71
CA PHE A 99 -1.47 15.98 -3.94
C PHE A 99 -2.51 15.55 -4.99
N ALA A 100 -3.42 14.64 -4.63
CA ALA A 100 -4.44 14.08 -5.51
C ALA A 100 -5.83 14.74 -5.34
N GLY A 101 -5.97 15.64 -4.37
CA GLY A 101 -7.19 16.45 -4.18
C GLY A 101 -8.16 15.86 -3.17
N LYS A 102 -9.36 16.44 -3.13
CA LYS A 102 -10.35 16.16 -2.08
C LYS A 102 -10.88 14.72 -2.15
N GLU A 103 -11.03 14.19 -3.36
CA GLU A 103 -11.49 12.82 -3.60
C GLU A 103 -10.54 11.79 -2.98
N ALA A 104 -9.23 12.08 -2.95
CA ALA A 104 -8.25 11.22 -2.28
C ALA A 104 -8.35 11.30 -0.76
N GLU A 105 -8.66 12.47 -0.21
CA GLU A 105 -8.87 12.67 1.23
C GLU A 105 -10.11 11.91 1.71
N GLU A 106 -11.23 12.04 1.00
CA GLU A 106 -12.46 11.31 1.31
C GLU A 106 -12.27 9.79 1.22
N LEU A 107 -11.49 9.33 0.24
CA LEU A 107 -11.14 7.92 0.10
C LEU A 107 -10.24 7.44 1.24
N TYR A 108 -9.23 8.23 1.62
CA TYR A 108 -8.32 7.89 2.70
C TYR A 108 -9.04 7.76 4.04
N ILE A 109 -10.00 8.64 4.34
CA ILE A 109 -10.84 8.55 5.54
C ILE A 109 -11.59 7.21 5.57
N LYS A 110 -12.23 6.81 4.47
CA LYS A 110 -12.94 5.52 4.37
C LYS A 110 -12.03 4.31 4.57
N ILE A 111 -10.76 4.42 4.15
CA ILE A 111 -9.75 3.38 4.37
C ILE A 111 -9.46 3.25 5.87
N LEU A 112 -9.21 4.37 6.55
CA LEU A 112 -8.88 4.39 7.97
C LEU A 112 -10.01 3.83 8.86
N GLU A 113 -11.27 3.99 8.47
CA GLU A 113 -12.43 3.42 9.18
C GLU A 113 -12.45 1.89 9.20
N LYS A 114 -11.75 1.24 8.26
CA LYS A 114 -11.81 -0.21 8.03
C LYS A 114 -10.49 -0.93 8.30
N ALA A 115 -9.39 -0.19 8.36
CA ALA A 115 -8.04 -0.74 8.45
C ALA A 115 -7.52 -0.78 9.90
N VAL A 116 -6.51 -1.62 10.13
CA VAL A 116 -5.67 -1.51 11.33
C VAL A 116 -4.69 -0.35 11.10
N VAL A 117 -4.77 0.69 11.94
CA VAL A 117 -3.95 1.90 11.77
C VAL A 117 -2.82 1.92 12.79
N VAL A 118 -1.59 2.11 12.33
CA VAL A 118 -0.39 2.29 13.17
C VAL A 118 0.27 3.64 12.89
N LYS A 119 1.01 4.17 13.86
CA LYS A 119 1.69 5.48 13.74
C LYS A 119 3.16 5.38 13.37
N ARG A 120 3.79 4.22 13.59
CA ARG A 120 5.21 3.97 13.29
C ARG A 120 5.39 2.67 12.52
N GLU A 121 6.45 2.61 11.73
CA GLU A 121 6.79 1.43 10.92
C GLU A 121 7.12 0.20 11.78
N GLU A 122 7.70 0.42 12.96
CA GLU A 122 8.00 -0.62 13.96
C GLU A 122 6.76 -1.38 14.44
N GLU A 123 5.59 -0.74 14.41
CA GLU A 123 4.32 -1.33 14.86
C GLU A 123 3.68 -2.23 13.79
N VAL A 124 4.17 -2.18 12.54
CA VAL A 124 3.59 -2.91 11.41
C VAL A 124 3.65 -4.42 11.65
N LEU A 125 4.77 -4.93 12.17
CA LEU A 125 4.93 -6.37 12.38
C LEU A 125 3.89 -6.92 13.36
N ASP A 126 3.69 -6.23 14.48
CA ASP A 126 2.71 -6.62 15.49
C ASP A 126 1.27 -6.46 14.98
N ALA A 127 1.00 -5.42 14.19
CA ALA A 127 -0.30 -5.24 13.55
C ALA A 127 -0.61 -6.37 12.54
N VAL A 128 0.37 -6.75 11.71
CA VAL A 128 0.23 -7.87 10.76
C VAL A 128 -0.02 -9.17 11.52
N ARG A 129 0.75 -9.46 12.58
CA ARG A 129 0.53 -10.67 13.40
C ARG A 129 -0.90 -10.74 13.96
N LYS A 130 -1.38 -9.65 14.55
CA LYS A 130 -2.75 -9.56 15.09
C LYS A 130 -3.82 -9.77 14.02
N LEU A 131 -3.55 -9.33 12.79
CA LEU A 131 -4.47 -9.48 11.66
C LEU A 131 -4.53 -10.95 11.18
N LEU A 132 -3.43 -11.69 11.32
CA LEU A 132 -3.31 -13.08 10.89
C LEU A 132 -3.77 -14.11 11.95
N GLY A 133 -3.87 -13.72 13.22
CA GLY A 133 -4.27 -14.59 14.34
C GLY A 133 -3.09 -15.00 15.20
#